data_AF-A0A531KVS4-F1
#
_entry.id   AF-A0A531KVS4-F1
#
_cell.length_a   1.000
_cell.length_b   1.000
_cell.length_c   1.000
_cell.angle_alpha   90.00
_cell.angle_beta   90.00
_cell.angle_gamma   90.00
#
_symmetry.space_group_name_H-M   'P 1'
#
loop_
_entity.id
_entity.type
_entity.pdbx_description
1 polymer ?
#
loop_
_entity_poly.entity_id
_entity_poly.type
_entity_poly.pdbx_seq_one_letter_code
_entity_poly.pdbx_strand_id
1 'polypeptide(L)'
;MAVATGKSFASRFGVHIAVFFFVAVWTIPTLGILVSSLRDKDQIIASGWWNSFASSTQTEAGRLPPASAQVEKDGKFVLEGNIFGDDPARDISAFGVKSSAPTQYPAGTTADLGDGETLQLNADGSFVMTSTKPFEGERGQRVYYASSAPPKFTTDNYNT
;
A
#
# COMPACT_ATOMS: atom_id res chain seq x y z
N MET A 1 59.16 3.95 39.47
CA MET A 1 58.92 3.28 38.17
C MET A 1 57.45 3.47 37.82
N ALA A 2 57.11 4.45 36.97
CA ALA A 2 55.74 4.61 36.51
C ALA A 2 55.48 3.54 35.44
N VAL A 3 54.57 2.60 35.72
CA VAL A 3 54.11 1.64 34.72
C VAL A 3 53.33 2.45 33.68
N ALA A 4 53.91 2.60 32.49
CA ALA A 4 53.17 3.07 31.34
C ALA A 4 52.14 1.99 30.99
N THR A 5 50.91 2.15 31.46
CA THR A 5 49.78 1.29 31.12
C THR A 5 49.51 1.45 29.62
N GLY A 6 50.15 0.63 28.81
CA GLY A 6 49.96 0.60 27.36
C GLY A 6 48.47 0.44 27.06
N LYS A 7 47.90 1.41 26.34
CA LYS A 7 46.46 1.49 26.02
C LYS A 7 46.02 0.21 25.31
N SER A 8 45.46 -0.73 26.06
CA SER A 8 45.18 -2.09 25.61
C SER A 8 44.26 -2.08 24.40
N PHE A 9 44.43 -3.05 23.49
CA PHE A 9 43.58 -3.23 22.32
C PHE A 9 42.08 -3.24 22.70
N ALA A 10 41.75 -3.88 23.83
CA ALA A 10 40.40 -3.89 24.40
C ALA A 10 39.88 -2.51 24.82
N SER A 11 40.73 -1.65 25.41
CA SER A 11 40.36 -0.26 25.76
C SER A 11 40.09 0.59 24.52
N ARG A 12 40.91 0.45 23.47
CA ARG A 12 40.70 1.17 22.19
C ARG A 12 39.42 0.70 21.50
N PHE A 13 39.18 -0.61 21.49
CA PHE A 13 37.96 -1.20 20.95
C PHE A 13 36.70 -0.72 21.68
N GLY A 14 36.73 -0.66 23.02
CA GLY A 14 35.64 -0.12 23.83
C GLY A 14 35.34 1.36 23.52
N VAL A 15 36.37 2.18 23.34
CA VAL A 15 36.21 3.59 22.92
C VAL A 15 35.54 3.69 21.54
N HIS A 16 35.95 2.87 20.57
CA HIS A 16 35.33 2.89 19.23
C HIS A 16 33.85 2.47 19.25
N ILE A 17 33.48 1.48 20.07
CA ILE A 17 32.07 1.10 20.25
C ILE A 17 31.28 2.26 20.88
N ALA A 18 31.82 2.91 21.91
CA ALA A 18 31.16 4.04 22.55
C ALA A 18 30.95 5.20 21.56
N VAL A 19 31.98 5.56 20.79
CA VAL A 19 31.89 6.60 19.75
C VAL A 19 30.88 6.20 18.68
N PHE A 20 30.90 4.95 18.19
CA PHE A 20 29.93 4.47 17.21
C PHE A 20 28.50 4.59 17.74
N PHE A 21 28.26 4.24 19.01
CA PHE A 21 26.94 4.37 19.62
C PHE A 21 26.47 5.83 19.64
N PHE A 22 27.32 6.77 20.07
CA PHE A 22 26.97 8.20 20.06
C PHE A 22 26.69 8.72 18.65
N VAL A 23 27.51 8.33 17.66
CA VAL A 23 27.29 8.70 16.25
C VAL A 23 25.97 8.12 15.74
N ALA A 24 25.68 6.86 16.02
CA ALA A 24 24.44 6.21 15.59
C ALA A 24 23.20 6.87 16.20
N VAL A 25 23.21 7.12 17.52
CA VAL A 25 22.10 7.80 18.23
C VAL A 25 21.78 9.15 17.61
N TRP A 26 22.80 9.88 17.15
CA TRP A 26 22.61 11.21 16.56
C TRP A 26 22.33 11.17 15.05
N THR A 27 22.81 10.16 14.32
CA THR A 27 22.65 10.04 12.86
C THR A 27 21.29 9.46 12.46
N ILE A 28 20.73 8.56 13.27
CA ILE A 28 19.41 7.96 13.01
C ILE A 28 18.30 9.02 12.84
N PRO A 29 18.14 10.02 13.74
CA PRO A 29 17.10 11.04 13.57
C PRO A 29 17.36 11.97 12.37
N THR A 30 18.60 12.34 12.09
CA THR A 30 18.93 13.21 10.94
C THR A 30 18.70 12.51 9.60
N LEU A 31 19.08 11.23 9.52
CA LEU A 31 18.77 10.38 8.37
C LEU A 31 17.25 10.23 8.21
N GLY A 32 16.52 10.09 9.32
CA GLY A 32 15.06 10.00 9.28
C GLY A 32 14.38 11.24 8.71
N ILE A 33 14.87 12.44 9.02
CA ILE A 33 14.38 13.69 8.43
C ILE A 33 14.66 13.72 6.93
N LEU A 34 15.89 13.38 6.51
CA LEU A 34 16.27 13.35 5.10
C LEU A 34 15.43 12.35 4.29
N VAL A 35 15.24 11.15 4.81
CA VAL A 35 14.39 10.13 4.15
C VAL A 35 12.95 10.60 4.09
N SER A 36 12.44 11.24 5.15
CA SER A 36 11.07 11.75 5.18
C SER A 36 10.83 12.87 4.18
N SER A 37 11.80 13.77 3.95
CA SER A 37 11.66 14.80 2.90
C SER A 37 11.66 14.21 1.49
N LEU A 38 12.26 13.02 1.35
CA LEU A 38 12.22 12.08 0.23
C LEU A 38 10.83 11.56 -0.15
N ARG A 39 9.91 11.46 0.81
CA ARG A 39 8.71 10.61 0.71
C ARG A 39 7.48 11.38 0.26
N ASP A 40 6.58 10.67 -0.38
CA ASP A 40 5.24 11.16 -0.67
C ASP A 40 4.43 11.43 0.62
N LYS A 41 3.56 12.44 0.60
CA LYS A 41 2.74 12.86 1.74
C LYS A 41 1.93 11.72 2.35
N ASP A 42 1.36 10.85 1.53
CA ASP A 42 0.51 9.76 2.01
C ASP A 42 1.34 8.67 2.71
N GLN A 43 2.62 8.53 2.34
CA GLN A 43 3.55 7.60 2.99
C GLN A 43 4.02 8.12 4.37
N ILE A 44 4.20 9.44 4.51
CA ILE A 44 4.61 10.07 5.77
C ILE A 44 3.56 9.87 6.86
N ILE A 45 2.27 9.96 6.52
CA ILE A 45 1.17 9.82 7.49
C ILE A 45 0.98 8.36 7.91
N ALA A 46 1.23 7.41 7.01
CA ALA A 46 0.91 6.01 7.25
C ALA A 46 1.99 5.23 8.04
N SER A 47 3.27 5.64 7.99
CA SER A 47 4.36 4.87 8.61
C SER A 47 5.62 5.68 8.90
N GLY A 48 6.40 5.23 9.90
CA GLY A 48 7.72 5.80 10.20
C GLY A 48 8.71 5.68 9.03
N TRP A 49 9.70 6.57 8.99
CA TRP A 49 10.67 6.66 7.88
C TRP A 49 11.47 5.38 7.65
N TRP A 50 11.72 4.57 8.68
CA TRP A 50 12.44 3.30 8.52
C TRP A 50 11.67 2.28 7.65
N ASN A 51 10.35 2.42 7.52
CA ASN A 51 9.54 1.58 6.62
C ASN A 51 9.54 2.07 5.17
N SER A 52 10.21 3.19 4.85
CA SER A 52 10.25 3.72 3.47
C SER A 52 11.01 2.83 2.49
N PHE A 53 11.76 1.85 2.99
CA PHE A 53 12.50 0.89 2.17
C PHE A 53 11.70 -0.39 1.90
N ALA A 54 10.52 -0.53 2.49
CA ALA A 54 9.62 -1.67 2.30
C ALA A 54 8.32 -1.22 1.65
N SER A 55 7.72 -2.08 0.82
CA SER A 55 6.36 -1.86 0.34
C SER A 55 5.39 -1.92 1.52
N SER A 56 4.49 -0.94 1.62
CA SER A 56 3.40 -0.97 2.60
C SER A 56 2.09 -1.32 1.91
N THR A 57 1.16 -1.92 2.63
CA THR A 57 -0.21 -2.14 2.14
C THR A 57 -1.10 -1.01 2.62
N GLN A 58 -1.83 -0.37 1.70
CA GLN A 58 -2.74 0.73 1.99
C GLN A 58 -4.15 0.36 1.53
N THR A 59 -5.16 0.82 2.27
CA THR A 59 -6.56 0.68 1.83
C THR A 59 -6.95 1.85 0.95
N GLU A 60 -7.30 1.54 -0.29
CA GLU A 60 -7.77 2.50 -1.30
C GLU A 60 -9.24 2.25 -1.62
N ALA A 61 -9.83 3.17 -2.37
CA ALA A 61 -11.20 3.04 -2.86
C ALA A 61 -11.26 3.34 -4.35
N GLY A 62 -11.70 2.36 -5.14
CA GLY A 62 -11.97 2.49 -6.57
C GLY A 62 -13.46 2.44 -6.87
N ARG A 63 -13.80 2.66 -8.13
CA ARG A 63 -15.14 2.46 -8.66
C ARG A 63 -15.09 1.54 -9.86
N LEU A 64 -16.04 0.61 -9.90
CA LEU A 64 -16.31 -0.18 -11.08
C LEU A 64 -16.94 0.72 -12.17
N PRO A 65 -16.94 0.27 -13.43
CA PRO A 65 -17.66 0.94 -14.50
C PRO A 65 -19.16 1.10 -14.19
N PRO A 66 -19.82 2.11 -14.77
CA PRO A 66 -21.25 2.32 -14.59
C PRO A 66 -22.06 1.20 -15.27
N ALA A 67 -23.36 1.15 -14.94
CA ALA A 67 -24.29 0.19 -15.52
C ALA A 67 -24.33 0.21 -17.06
N SER A 68 -24.05 1.36 -17.70
CA SER A 68 -24.00 1.47 -19.16
C SER A 68 -22.87 0.66 -19.81
N ALA A 69 -21.87 0.24 -19.05
CA ALA A 69 -20.77 -0.59 -19.53
C ALA A 69 -21.04 -2.11 -19.39
N GLN A 70 -22.21 -2.49 -18.88
CA GLN A 70 -22.55 -3.89 -18.68
C GLN A 70 -22.75 -4.62 -20.02
N VAL A 71 -22.38 -5.90 -20.04
CA VAL A 71 -22.62 -6.79 -21.17
C VAL A 71 -23.46 -7.96 -20.71
N GLU A 72 -24.48 -8.32 -21.48
CA GLU A 72 -25.26 -9.52 -21.22
C GLU A 72 -24.52 -10.75 -21.78
N LYS A 73 -24.19 -11.70 -20.91
CA LYS A 73 -23.58 -12.99 -21.25
C LYS A 73 -24.35 -14.10 -20.54
N ASP A 74 -24.86 -15.07 -21.29
CA ASP A 74 -25.56 -16.25 -20.75
C ASP A 74 -26.74 -15.90 -19.80
N GLY A 75 -27.50 -14.84 -20.11
CA GLY A 75 -28.63 -14.38 -19.30
C GLY A 75 -28.24 -13.70 -17.99
N LYS A 76 -26.97 -13.31 -17.84
CA LYS A 76 -26.44 -12.51 -16.72
C LYS A 76 -25.87 -11.20 -17.23
N PHE A 77 -25.92 -10.19 -16.37
CA PHE A 77 -25.29 -8.89 -16.61
C PHE A 77 -23.89 -8.91 -16.00
N VAL A 78 -22.89 -8.61 -16.82
CA VAL A 78 -21.48 -8.75 -16.46
C VAL A 78 -20.75 -7.43 -16.69
N LEU A 79 -19.98 -7.00 -15.68
CA LEU A 79 -19.02 -5.91 -15.74
C LEU A 79 -17.63 -6.49 -15.51
N GLU A 80 -16.72 -6.21 -16.44
CA GLU A 80 -15.33 -6.68 -16.41
C GLU A 80 -14.39 -5.49 -16.64
N GLY A 81 -13.21 -5.54 -16.05
CA GLY A 81 -12.19 -4.51 -16.24
C GLY A 81 -11.04 -4.64 -15.27
N ASN A 82 -10.25 -3.57 -15.13
CA ASN A 82 -9.21 -3.45 -14.12
C ASN A 82 -9.48 -2.23 -13.23
N ILE A 83 -9.37 -2.39 -11.92
CA ILE A 83 -9.65 -1.34 -10.93
C ILE A 83 -8.65 -0.17 -10.98
N PHE A 84 -7.45 -0.40 -11.53
CA PHE A 84 -6.41 0.61 -11.71
C PHE A 84 -6.58 1.41 -13.01
N GLY A 85 -7.37 0.93 -13.98
CA GLY A 85 -7.49 1.59 -15.28
C GLY A 85 -6.13 1.76 -15.97
N ASP A 86 -5.73 3.01 -16.21
CA ASP A 86 -4.43 3.38 -16.81
C ASP A 86 -3.31 3.55 -15.75
N ASP A 87 -3.63 3.50 -14.46
CA ASP A 87 -2.63 3.59 -13.40
C ASP A 87 -1.77 2.31 -13.35
N PRO A 88 -0.51 2.40 -12.87
CA PRO A 88 0.33 1.23 -12.69
C PRO A 88 -0.34 0.17 -11.81
N ALA A 89 -0.34 -1.08 -12.29
CA ALA A 89 -0.86 -2.21 -11.55
C ALA A 89 -0.09 -2.41 -10.23
N ARG A 90 -0.84 -2.74 -9.18
CA ARG A 90 -0.34 -2.98 -7.81
C ARG A 90 -0.99 -4.25 -7.27
N ASP A 91 -0.30 -4.92 -6.36
CA ASP A 91 -0.81 -6.17 -5.81
C ASP A 91 -1.93 -5.88 -4.82
N ILE A 92 -3.09 -6.50 -5.03
CA ILE A 92 -4.23 -6.46 -4.11
C ILE A 92 -4.23 -7.70 -3.25
N SER A 93 -4.27 -7.53 -1.93
CA SER A 93 -4.33 -8.65 -0.98
C SER A 93 -5.76 -9.01 -0.56
N ALA A 94 -6.64 -8.00 -0.46
CA ALA A 94 -8.03 -8.17 -0.05
C ALA A 94 -8.89 -6.99 -0.53
N PHE A 95 -10.20 -7.18 -0.53
CA PHE A 95 -11.19 -6.20 -0.94
C PHE A 95 -12.49 -6.27 -0.13
N GLY A 96 -13.33 -5.27 -0.31
CA GLY A 96 -14.64 -5.17 0.33
C GLY A 96 -15.52 -4.11 -0.33
N VAL A 97 -16.83 -4.21 -0.18
CA VAL A 97 -17.80 -3.25 -0.76
C VAL A 97 -18.28 -2.21 0.25
N LYS A 98 -17.87 -2.32 1.52
CA LYS A 98 -18.21 -1.39 2.60
C LYS A 98 -16.94 -0.74 3.15
N SER A 99 -16.99 0.55 3.42
CA SER A 99 -15.87 1.28 4.03
C SER A 99 -15.50 0.75 5.42
N SER A 100 -16.47 0.19 6.17
CA SER A 100 -16.25 -0.41 7.48
C SER A 100 -15.60 -1.79 7.43
N ALA A 101 -15.59 -2.45 6.27
CA ALA A 101 -15.02 -3.77 6.06
C ALA A 101 -14.29 -3.83 4.69
N PRO A 102 -13.22 -3.03 4.51
CA PRO A 102 -12.58 -2.86 3.20
C PRO A 102 -11.71 -4.05 2.76
N THR A 103 -11.44 -4.98 3.67
CA THR A 103 -10.63 -6.20 3.46
C THR A 103 -11.40 -7.46 3.81
N GLN A 104 -12.73 -7.41 3.70
CA GLN A 104 -13.62 -8.51 4.07
C GLN A 104 -13.34 -9.81 3.29
N TYR A 105 -12.94 -9.68 2.02
CA TYR A 105 -12.74 -10.80 1.11
C TYR A 105 -11.29 -10.84 0.62
N PRO A 106 -10.59 -11.97 0.68
CA PRO A 106 -9.26 -12.11 0.07
C PRO A 106 -9.33 -11.89 -1.45
N ALA A 107 -8.27 -11.32 -2.04
CA ALA A 107 -8.18 -11.18 -3.48
C ALA A 107 -8.23 -12.55 -4.18
N GLY A 108 -8.88 -12.59 -5.35
CA GLY A 108 -9.13 -13.81 -6.12
C GLY A 108 -10.34 -14.62 -5.65
N THR A 109 -11.01 -14.22 -4.56
CA THR A 109 -12.25 -14.86 -4.12
C THR A 109 -13.48 -14.16 -4.70
N THR A 110 -14.54 -14.94 -4.94
CA THR A 110 -15.85 -14.40 -5.34
C THR A 110 -16.65 -14.05 -4.09
N ALA A 111 -16.93 -12.76 -3.91
CA ALA A 111 -17.82 -12.25 -2.88
C ALA A 111 -19.28 -12.32 -3.35
N ASP A 112 -20.15 -12.85 -2.50
CA ASP A 112 -21.60 -12.74 -2.65
C ASP A 112 -22.07 -11.42 -2.03
N LEU A 113 -22.72 -10.59 -2.83
CA LEU A 113 -23.18 -9.26 -2.43
C LEU A 113 -24.68 -9.25 -2.08
N GLY A 114 -25.35 -10.39 -2.23
CA GLY A 114 -26.80 -10.53 -2.10
C GLY A 114 -27.52 -10.25 -3.42
N ASP A 115 -28.82 -10.57 -3.44
CA ASP A 115 -29.72 -10.30 -4.59
C ASP A 115 -29.24 -10.88 -5.95
N GLY A 116 -28.41 -11.93 -5.90
CA GLY A 116 -27.85 -12.57 -7.09
C GLY A 116 -26.69 -11.82 -7.72
N GLU A 117 -26.08 -10.89 -6.99
CA GLU A 117 -24.89 -10.13 -7.39
C GLU A 117 -23.63 -10.74 -6.77
N THR A 118 -22.58 -10.87 -7.57
CA THR A 118 -21.27 -11.35 -7.13
C THR A 118 -20.16 -10.46 -7.64
N LEU A 119 -19.10 -10.31 -6.86
CA LEU A 119 -17.90 -9.58 -7.24
C LEU A 119 -16.65 -10.40 -6.95
N GLN A 120 -15.80 -10.57 -7.95
CA GLN A 120 -14.43 -11.06 -7.78
C GLN A 120 -13.46 -9.95 -8.16
N LEU A 121 -12.51 -9.66 -7.27
CA LEU A 121 -11.37 -8.78 -7.54
C LEU A 121 -10.08 -9.59 -7.33
N ASN A 122 -9.26 -9.69 -8.37
CA ASN A 122 -8.01 -10.45 -8.38
C ASN A 122 -6.83 -9.60 -7.88
N ALA A 123 -5.71 -10.27 -7.58
CA ALA A 123 -4.50 -9.62 -7.06
C ALA A 123 -3.89 -8.60 -8.05
N ASP A 124 -4.09 -8.79 -9.36
CA ASP A 124 -3.60 -7.88 -10.42
C ASP A 124 -4.54 -6.68 -10.69
N GLY A 125 -5.62 -6.56 -9.92
CA GLY A 125 -6.64 -5.52 -10.10
C GLY A 125 -7.72 -5.86 -11.12
N SER A 126 -7.64 -6.98 -11.82
CA SER A 126 -8.72 -7.43 -12.71
C SER A 126 -9.95 -7.82 -11.88
N PHE A 127 -11.14 -7.44 -12.34
CA PHE A 127 -12.38 -7.77 -11.66
C PHE A 127 -13.44 -8.31 -12.62
N VAL A 128 -14.34 -9.10 -12.04
CA VAL A 128 -15.58 -9.55 -12.68
C VAL A 128 -16.72 -9.36 -11.69
N MET A 129 -17.72 -8.59 -12.09
CA MET A 129 -18.94 -8.39 -11.33
C MET A 129 -20.11 -8.95 -12.15
N THR A 130 -20.93 -9.81 -11.56
CA THR A 130 -22.07 -10.42 -12.24
C THR A 130 -23.35 -10.20 -11.46
N SER A 131 -24.46 -10.06 -12.16
CA SER A 131 -25.79 -9.98 -11.56
C SER A 131 -26.83 -10.72 -12.40
N THR A 132 -27.85 -11.25 -11.73
CA THR A 132 -29.05 -11.82 -12.38
C THR A 132 -30.03 -10.76 -12.87
N LYS A 133 -29.86 -9.50 -12.46
CA LYS A 133 -30.65 -8.34 -12.87
C LYS A 133 -29.74 -7.31 -13.52
N PRO A 134 -30.26 -6.44 -14.41
CA PRO A 134 -29.48 -5.32 -14.94
C PRO A 134 -28.91 -4.48 -13.79
N PHE A 135 -27.66 -4.06 -13.92
CA PHE A 135 -27.13 -3.02 -13.05
C PHE A 135 -27.86 -1.71 -13.36
N GLU A 136 -28.03 -0.87 -12.33
CA GLU A 136 -28.69 0.42 -12.45
C GLU A 136 -27.79 1.54 -11.92
N GLY A 137 -28.00 2.76 -12.43
CA GLY A 137 -27.33 3.96 -11.96
C GLY A 137 -26.15 4.44 -12.81
N GLU A 138 -25.90 5.75 -12.71
CA GLU A 138 -24.85 6.43 -13.48
C GLU A 138 -23.44 6.26 -12.89
N ARG A 139 -23.35 5.83 -11.62
CA ARG A 139 -22.08 5.65 -10.92
C ARG A 139 -21.90 4.18 -10.61
N GLY A 140 -20.80 3.61 -11.07
CA GLY A 140 -20.48 2.23 -10.73
C GLY A 140 -20.21 2.02 -9.25
N GLN A 141 -20.33 0.75 -8.86
CA GLN A 141 -20.14 0.27 -7.50
C GLN A 141 -18.79 0.71 -6.93
N ARG A 142 -18.81 1.21 -5.70
CA ARG A 142 -17.57 1.53 -4.99
C ARG A 142 -17.00 0.26 -4.36
N VAL A 143 -15.72 0.04 -4.57
CA VAL A 143 -14.98 -1.10 -4.01
C VAL A 143 -13.78 -0.55 -3.25
N TYR A 144 -13.58 -1.06 -2.05
CA TYR A 144 -12.42 -0.80 -1.23
C TYR A 144 -11.46 -1.97 -1.35
N TYR A 145 -10.16 -1.71 -1.42
CA TYR A 145 -9.17 -2.76 -1.60
C TYR A 145 -7.85 -2.38 -0.93
N ALA A 146 -7.15 -3.40 -0.45
CA ALA A 146 -5.82 -3.27 0.12
C ALA A 146 -4.77 -3.51 -0.96
N SER A 147 -4.19 -2.44 -1.50
CA SER A 147 -3.16 -2.47 -2.54
C SER A 147 -1.76 -2.29 -1.95
N SER A 148 -0.75 -2.89 -2.59
CA SER A 148 0.64 -2.61 -2.30
C SER A 148 1.02 -1.23 -2.83
N ALA A 149 1.49 -0.36 -1.94
CA ALA A 149 2.09 0.91 -2.29
C ALA A 149 3.62 0.70 -2.36
N PRO A 150 4.23 0.64 -3.56
CA PRO A 150 5.67 0.56 -3.66
C PRO A 150 6.32 1.81 -3.02
N PRO A 151 7.52 1.68 -2.46
CA PRO A 151 8.25 2.83 -1.95
C PRO A 151 8.49 3.83 -3.10
N LYS A 152 8.07 5.08 -2.89
CA LYS A 152 8.19 6.14 -3.90
C LYS A 152 8.95 7.29 -3.26
N PHE A 153 10.10 7.59 -3.83
CA PHE A 153 10.86 8.78 -3.49
C PHE A 153 10.59 9.85 -4.54
N THR A 154 10.32 11.08 -4.10
CA THR A 154 10.05 12.21 -4.98
C THR A 154 10.76 13.47 -4.47
N THR A 155 11.11 14.37 -5.40
CA THR A 155 11.59 15.72 -5.10
C THR A 155 10.47 16.76 -5.22
N ASP A 156 9.23 16.36 -5.49
CA ASP A 156 8.08 17.28 -5.64
C ASP A 156 7.86 18.14 -4.39
N ASN A 157 8.26 17.63 -3.22
CA ASN A 157 8.24 18.36 -1.95
C ASN A 157 9.11 19.64 -1.93
N TYR A 158 9.95 19.86 -2.95
CA TYR A 158 10.83 21.03 -3.07
C TYR A 158 10.38 22.01 -4.16
N ASN A 159 9.31 21.70 -4.88
CA ASN A 159 8.73 22.60 -5.87
C ASN A 159 7.68 23.49 -5.20
N THR A 160 7.81 24.82 -5.37
CA THR A 160 6.87 25.84 -4.88
C THR A 160 5.94 26.31 -5.98
#